data_AF-A0A954W1J1-F1
#
_entry.id   AF-A0A954W1J1-F1
#
_cell.length_a   1.000
_cell.length_b   1.000
_cell.length_c   1.000
_cell.angle_alpha   90.00
_cell.angle_beta   90.00
_cell.angle_gamma   90.00
#
_symmetry.space_group_name_H-M   'P 1'
#
loop_
_entity.id
_entity.type
_entity.pdbx_description
1 polymer ?
#
loop_
_entity_poly.entity_id
_entity_poly.type
_entity_poly.pdbx_seq_one_letter_code
_entity_poly.pdbx_strand_id
1 'polypeptide(L)'
;MKKRFSEAGKRTGFTLVELLVVIAIIGVLVAMLLPAVQAAREAARRSDCSNKLKQFGLALQNFHDTYKNFPPGMTDDDTDNLGWGTYILPFIEQGNLYDQMSTVVTTSTPNAGMPSP
;
A
#
# COMPACT_ATOMS: atom_id res chain seq x y z
N MET A 1 -62.41 39.27 22.03
CA MET A 1 -61.52 38.78 20.95
C MET A 1 -60.32 38.05 21.56
N LYS A 2 -60.14 36.78 21.16
CA LYS A 2 -58.89 35.98 21.13
C LYS A 2 -58.02 35.91 22.41
N LYS A 3 -58.29 34.93 23.28
CA LYS A 3 -57.28 34.35 24.16
C LYS A 3 -56.47 33.32 23.34
N ARG A 4 -55.17 33.55 23.16
CA ARG A 4 -54.27 32.59 22.48
C ARG A 4 -53.84 31.54 23.50
N PHE A 5 -54.22 30.27 23.26
CA PHE A 5 -53.64 29.15 23.99
C PHE A 5 -52.22 28.93 23.48
N SER A 6 -51.26 29.17 24.37
CA SER A 6 -49.86 28.83 24.17
C SER A 6 -49.74 27.31 24.26
N GLU A 7 -49.51 26.64 23.14
CA GLU A 7 -49.10 25.23 23.13
C GLU A 7 -47.69 25.13 23.72
N ALA A 8 -47.61 24.84 25.01
CA ALA A 8 -46.37 24.43 25.64
C ALA A 8 -45.97 23.06 25.07
N GLY A 9 -45.05 23.06 24.11
CA GLY A 9 -44.45 21.84 23.56
C GLY A 9 -43.95 20.95 24.70
N LYS A 10 -44.62 19.81 24.87
CA LYS A 10 -44.35 18.81 25.90
C LYS A 10 -42.94 18.25 25.63
N ARG A 11 -41.94 18.69 26.40
CA ARG A 11 -40.58 18.16 26.30
C ARG A 11 -40.60 16.70 26.74
N THR A 12 -40.55 15.77 25.80
CA THR A 12 -40.35 14.34 26.06
C THR A 12 -38.89 14.14 26.46
N GLY A 13 -38.63 13.94 27.76
CA GLY A 13 -37.31 13.53 28.23
C GLY A 13 -37.04 12.08 27.87
N PHE A 14 -35.82 11.78 27.43
CA PHE A 14 -35.35 10.42 27.19
C PHE A 14 -35.37 9.66 28.53
N THR A 15 -36.00 8.49 28.56
CA THR A 15 -35.93 7.64 29.75
C THR A 15 -34.52 7.04 29.83
N LEU A 16 -33.98 6.89 31.04
CA LEU A 16 -32.67 6.24 31.26
C LEU A 16 -32.60 4.86 30.58
N VAL A 17 -33.74 4.17 30.49
CA VAL A 17 -33.89 2.86 29.86
C VAL A 17 -33.65 2.92 28.35
N GLU A 18 -34.23 3.89 27.65
CA GLU A 18 -34.01 4.05 26.21
C GLU A 18 -32.53 4.30 25.89
N LEU A 19 -31.84 5.09 26.71
CA LEU A 19 -30.41 5.38 26.52
C LEU A 19 -29.54 4.15 26.84
N LEU A 20 -29.90 3.39 27.87
CA LEU A 20 -29.22 2.14 28.25
C LEU A 20 -29.30 1.07 27.15
N VAL A 21 -30.45 0.93 26.49
CA VAL A 21 -30.61 -0.02 25.37
C VAL A 21 -29.69 0.33 24.21
N VAL A 22 -29.56 1.62 23.88
CA VAL A 22 -28.76 2.07 22.74
C VAL A 22 -27.29 1.78 22.97
N ILE A 23 -26.76 2.08 24.16
CA ILE A 23 -25.35 1.79 24.46
C ILE A 23 -25.09 0.27 24.50
N ALA A 24 -26.05 -0.54 24.94
CA ALA A 24 -25.94 -1.98 24.94
C ALA A 24 -25.84 -2.54 23.51
N ILE A 25 -26.68 -2.05 22.58
CA ILE A 25 -26.63 -2.46 21.17
C ILE A 25 -25.29 -2.05 20.53
N ILE A 26 -24.84 -0.81 20.75
CA ILE A 26 -23.54 -0.33 20.23
C ILE A 26 -22.39 -1.18 20.79
N GLY A 27 -22.43 -1.52 22.08
CA GLY A 27 -21.42 -2.35 22.73
C GLY A 27 -21.32 -3.74 22.09
N VAL A 28 -22.46 -4.40 21.81
CA VAL A 28 -22.50 -5.70 21.13
C VAL A 28 -21.94 -5.62 19.71
N LEU A 29 -22.30 -4.58 18.96
CA LEU A 29 -21.78 -4.38 17.59
C LEU A 29 -20.25 -4.19 17.59
N VAL A 30 -19.73 -3.32 18.47
CA VAL A 30 -18.29 -3.05 18.56
C VAL A 30 -17.52 -4.29 19.05
N ALA A 31 -18.07 -5.05 20.00
CA ALA A 31 -17.46 -6.27 20.50
C ALA A 31 -17.26 -7.33 19.41
N MET A 32 -18.19 -7.42 18.43
CA MET A 32 -18.01 -8.32 17.27
C MET A 32 -17.04 -7.74 16.23
N LEU A 33 -16.95 -6.42 16.11
CA LEU A 33 -16.10 -5.76 15.11
C LEU A 33 -14.61 -5.80 15.49
N LEU A 34 -14.24 -5.65 16.75
CA LEU A 34 -12.83 -5.63 17.19
C LEU A 34 -11.99 -6.85 16.74
N PRO A 35 -12.42 -8.11 16.98
CA PRO A 35 -11.67 -9.28 16.50
C PRO A 35 -11.65 -9.38 14.96
N ALA A 36 -12.74 -8.98 14.29
CA ALA A 36 -12.82 -9.02 12.82
C ALA A 36 -11.87 -8.03 12.13
N VAL A 37 -11.67 -6.84 12.71
CA VAL A 37 -10.80 -5.79 12.14
C VAL A 37 -9.33 -6.25 12.07
N GLN A 38 -8.87 -7.07 13.01
CA GLN A 38 -7.49 -7.56 13.01
C GLN A 38 -7.26 -8.59 11.91
N ALA A 39 -8.18 -9.54 11.76
CA ALA A 39 -8.16 -10.51 10.66
C ALA A 39 -8.20 -9.79 9.30
N ALA A 40 -9.04 -8.76 9.15
CA ALA A 40 -9.11 -7.96 7.94
C ALA A 40 -7.79 -7.21 7.66
N ARG A 41 -7.16 -6.61 8.69
CA ARG A 41 -5.86 -5.94 8.53
C ARG A 41 -4.75 -6.92 8.12
N GLU A 42 -4.74 -8.11 8.69
CA GLU A 42 -3.72 -9.10 8.34
C GLU A 42 -3.93 -9.67 6.92
N ALA A 43 -5.18 -9.92 6.54
CA ALA A 43 -5.54 -10.29 5.17
C ALA A 43 -5.15 -9.19 4.16
N ALA A 44 -5.35 -7.91 4.51
CA ALA A 44 -4.92 -6.78 3.70
C ALA A 44 -3.39 -6.75 3.55
N ARG A 45 -2.63 -6.86 4.65
CA ARG A 45 -1.15 -6.93 4.59
C ARG A 45 -0.65 -8.08 3.71
N ARG A 46 -1.28 -9.24 3.81
CA ARG A 46 -0.95 -10.41 2.99
C ARG A 46 -1.27 -10.17 1.51
N SER A 47 -2.42 -9.57 1.23
CA SER A 47 -2.86 -9.24 -0.14
C SER A 47 -1.92 -8.20 -0.78
N ASP A 48 -1.57 -7.15 -0.05
CA ASP A 48 -0.63 -6.13 -0.49
C ASP A 48 0.76 -6.71 -0.77
N CYS A 49 1.28 -7.56 0.13
CA CYS A 49 2.55 -8.26 -0.08
C CYS A 49 2.52 -9.14 -1.33
N SER A 50 1.46 -9.94 -1.51
CA SER A 50 1.31 -10.78 -2.70
C SER A 50 1.24 -9.95 -3.99
N ASN A 51 0.56 -8.81 -3.96
CA ASN A 51 0.46 -7.93 -5.12
C ASN A 51 1.80 -7.27 -5.47
N LYS A 52 2.59 -6.85 -4.47
CA LYS A 52 3.96 -6.35 -4.69
C LYS A 52 4.86 -7.42 -5.32
N LEU A 53 4.78 -8.66 -4.85
CA LEU A 53 5.53 -9.76 -5.45
C LEU A 53 5.11 -10.03 -6.90
N LYS A 54 3.81 -9.93 -7.23
CA LYS A 54 3.33 -10.03 -8.60
C LYS A 54 3.88 -8.91 -9.49
N GLN A 55 3.98 -7.68 -8.97
CA GLN A 55 4.58 -6.55 -9.70
C GLN A 55 6.06 -6.82 -10.02
N PHE A 56 6.83 -7.34 -9.05
CA PHE A 56 8.22 -7.74 -9.32
C PHE A 56 8.33 -8.90 -10.32
N GLY A 57 7.45 -9.90 -10.23
CA GLY A 57 7.42 -10.99 -11.19
C GLY A 57 7.12 -10.51 -12.62
N LEU A 58 6.19 -9.57 -12.77
CA LEU A 58 5.89 -8.95 -14.05
C LEU A 58 7.08 -8.14 -14.58
N ALA A 59 7.73 -7.37 -13.71
CA ALA A 59 8.93 -6.61 -14.08
C ALA A 59 10.08 -7.51 -14.56
N LEU A 60 10.30 -8.64 -13.89
CA LEU A 60 11.28 -9.65 -14.31
C LEU A 60 10.93 -10.27 -15.66
N GLN A 61 9.65 -10.57 -15.90
CA GLN A 61 9.20 -11.08 -17.20
C GLN A 61 9.38 -10.04 -18.31
N ASN A 62 9.05 -8.78 -18.06
CA ASN A 62 9.26 -7.69 -19.02
C ASN A 62 10.75 -7.48 -19.33
N PHE A 63 11.61 -7.59 -18.32
CA PHE A 63 13.06 -7.57 -18.50
C PHE A 63 13.50 -8.74 -19.40
N HIS A 64 13.04 -9.96 -19.12
CA HIS A 64 13.34 -11.13 -19.93
C HIS A 64 12.82 -11.00 -21.37
N ASP A 65 11.64 -10.44 -21.57
CA ASP A 65 11.06 -10.24 -22.90
C ASP A 65 11.89 -9.27 -23.74
N THR A 66 12.48 -8.26 -23.09
CA THR A 66 13.31 -7.20 -23.70
C THR A 66 14.75 -7.67 -23.98
N TYR A 67 15.42 -8.23 -22.97
CA TYR A 67 16.85 -8.57 -23.03
C TYR A 67 17.14 -10.06 -23.28
N LYS A 68 16.09 -10.89 -23.40
CA LYS A 68 16.17 -12.34 -23.61
C LYS A 68 16.97 -13.12 -22.56
N ASN A 69 17.19 -12.50 -21.39
CA ASN A 69 17.87 -13.09 -20.26
C ASN A 69 17.29 -12.52 -18.95
N PHE A 70 17.43 -13.23 -17.83
CA PHE A 70 17.08 -12.69 -16.52
C PHE A 70 18.20 -11.75 -16.01
N PRO A 71 17.87 -10.79 -15.12
CA PRO A 71 18.86 -9.87 -14.58
C PRO A 71 19.91 -10.64 -13.75
N PRO A 72 21.18 -10.20 -13.78
CA PRO A 72 22.23 -10.81 -12.97
C PRO A 72 21.94 -10.64 -11.48
N GLY A 73 22.20 -11.66 -10.67
CA GLY A 73 21.99 -11.61 -9.22
C GLY A 73 22.83 -10.53 -8.53
N MET A 74 24.08 -10.39 -8.98
CA MET A 74 25.06 -9.38 -8.62
C MET A 74 26.02 -9.22 -9.80
N THR A 75 26.41 -7.99 -10.15
CA THR A 75 27.57 -7.77 -11.03
C THR A 75 28.86 -7.82 -10.23
N ASP A 76 29.82 -8.59 -10.72
CA ASP A 76 31.17 -8.71 -10.16
C ASP A 76 32.09 -7.70 -10.87
N ASP A 77 31.72 -6.42 -10.79
CA ASP A 77 32.57 -5.33 -11.23
C ASP A 77 33.22 -4.72 -9.97
N ASP A 78 34.55 -4.60 -9.97
CA ASP A 78 35.38 -4.10 -8.84
C ASP A 78 34.93 -2.76 -8.25
N THR A 79 34.04 -2.05 -8.95
CA THR A 79 33.62 -0.69 -8.64
C THR A 79 32.12 -0.56 -8.37
N ASP A 80 31.27 -1.42 -8.93
CA ASP A 80 29.81 -1.25 -8.91
C ASP A 80 29.08 -2.59 -8.72
N ASN A 81 28.91 -2.96 -7.44
CA ASN A 81 28.16 -4.15 -7.02
C ASN A 81 26.64 -3.93 -7.14
N LEU A 82 26.10 -4.03 -8.34
CA LEU A 82 24.68 -3.83 -8.62
C LEU A 82 23.93 -5.16 -8.53
N GLY A 83 22.88 -5.19 -7.72
CA GLY A 83 21.99 -6.34 -7.64
C GLY A 83 20.98 -6.37 -8.80
N TRP A 84 20.35 -7.53 -9.00
CA TRP A 84 19.24 -7.72 -9.94
C TRP A 84 18.14 -6.65 -9.83
N GLY A 85 17.94 -6.14 -8.61
CA GLY A 85 16.97 -5.09 -8.31
C GLY A 85 17.20 -3.85 -9.15
N THR A 86 18.46 -3.46 -9.38
CA THR A 86 18.85 -2.28 -10.18
C THR A 86 18.34 -2.36 -11.61
N TYR A 87 18.38 -3.56 -12.20
CA TYR A 87 18.02 -3.81 -13.59
C TYR A 87 16.51 -3.79 -13.84
N ILE A 88 15.71 -4.03 -12.81
CA ILE A 88 14.24 -4.04 -12.94
C ILE A 88 13.59 -2.70 -12.61
N LEU A 89 14.32 -1.70 -12.09
CA LEU A 89 13.78 -0.37 -11.76
C LEU A 89 12.95 0.28 -12.88
N PRO A 90 13.41 0.31 -14.15
CA PRO A 90 12.61 0.91 -15.22
C PRO A 90 11.27 0.17 -15.43
N PHE A 91 11.24 -1.15 -15.20
CA PHE A 91 10.04 -1.98 -15.35
C PHE A 91 9.08 -1.92 -14.16
N ILE A 92 9.46 -1.27 -13.06
CA ILE A 92 8.60 -0.96 -11.90
C ILE A 92 8.31 0.55 -11.77
N GLU A 93 8.41 1.29 -12.89
CA GLU A 93 8.18 2.73 -12.96
C GLU A 93 9.14 3.58 -12.08
N GLN A 94 10.32 3.04 -11.75
CA GLN A 94 11.36 3.74 -10.99
C GLN A 94 12.52 4.24 -11.88
N GLY A 95 12.20 4.74 -13.09
CA GLY A 95 13.19 5.23 -14.05
C GLY A 95 14.12 6.34 -13.50
N ASN A 96 13.60 7.27 -12.70
CA ASN A 96 14.42 8.34 -12.11
C ASN A 96 15.53 7.80 -11.17
N LEU A 97 15.26 6.71 -10.45
CA LEU A 97 16.26 6.07 -9.61
C LEU A 97 17.27 5.28 -10.45
N TYR A 98 16.80 4.68 -11.55
CA TYR A 98 17.66 4.02 -12.53
C TYR A 98 18.67 5.00 -13.13
N ASP A 99 18.21 6.16 -13.58
CA ASP A 99 19.06 7.19 -14.18
C ASP A 99 20.13 7.70 -13.19
N GLN A 100 19.73 7.94 -11.93
CA GLN A 100 20.67 8.33 -10.88
C GLN A 100 21.74 7.27 -10.63
N MET A 101 21.36 5.99 -10.56
CA MET A 101 22.33 4.90 -10.38
C MET A 101 23.23 4.74 -11.60
N SER A 102 22.69 4.83 -12.81
CA SER A 102 23.44 4.74 -14.06
C SER A 102 24.50 5.84 -14.19
N THR A 103 24.17 7.07 -13.79
CA THR A 103 25.14 8.18 -13.81
C THR A 103 26.31 7.94 -12.85
N VAL A 104 26.06 7.40 -11.65
CA VAL A 104 27.13 7.08 -10.69
C VAL A 104 28.03 5.98 -11.26
N VAL A 105 27.44 4.89 -11.77
CA VAL A 105 28.17 3.75 -12.30
C VAL A 105 29.04 4.11 -13.50
N THR A 106 28.52 4.96 -14.40
CA THR A 106 29.30 5.45 -15.55
C THR A 106 30.52 6.28 -15.12
N THR A 107 30.44 6.98 -13.98
CA THR A 107 31.57 7.79 -13.48
C THR A 107 32.66 6.96 -12.81
N SER A 108 32.31 5.82 -12.20
CA SER A 108 33.25 4.88 -11.57
C SER A 108 33.87 3.93 -12.58
N THR A 109 33.10 3.48 -13.58
CA THR A 109 33.53 2.54 -14.62
C THR A 109 33.04 2.96 -16.01
N PRO A 110 33.91 3.49 -16.89
CA PRO A 110 33.54 3.96 -18.24
C PRO A 110 32.96 2.89 -19.19
N ASN A 111 32.90 1.62 -18.76
CA ASN A 111 32.42 0.49 -19.57
C ASN A 111 31.46 -0.43 -18.80
N ALA A 112 30.93 -0.02 -17.64
CA ALA A 112 29.84 -0.74 -16.98
C ALA A 112 28.56 -0.50 -17.80
N GLY A 113 28.32 -1.40 -18.76
CA GLY A 113 27.16 -1.37 -19.64
C GLY A 113 25.90 -1.72 -18.89
N MET A 114 25.33 -0.78 -18.14
CA MET A 114 23.92 -0.85 -17.78
C MET A 114 23.10 -0.81 -19.06
N PRO A 115 22.22 -1.81 -19.31
CA PRO A 115 21.40 -1.82 -20.51
C PRO A 115 20.48 -0.59 -20.50
N SER A 116 20.43 0.16 -21.60
CA SER A 116 19.48 1.27 -21.71
C SER A 116 18.05 0.74 -21.58
N PRO A 117 17.16 1.45 -20.86
CA PRO A 117 15.77 1.05 -20.69
C PRO A 117 15.01 1.00 -22.02
#